data_AF-A0A3N0YMY7-F1
#
_entry.id   AF-A0A3N0YMY7-F1
#
_cell.length_a   1.000
_cell.length_b   1.000
_cell.length_c   1.000
_cell.angle_alpha   90.00
_cell.angle_beta   90.00
_cell.angle_gamma   90.00
#
_symmetry.space_group_name_H-M   'P 1'
#
loop_
_entity.id
_entity.type
_entity.pdbx_description
1 polymer ?
#
loop_
_entity_poly.entity_id
_entity_poly.type
_entity_poly.pdbx_seq_one_letter_code
_entity_poly.pdbx_strand_id
1 'polypeptide(L)'
;MPDNTSRFSCKGKQLFHFMGTSTFSEYTVVAQISLAKVDEHAPLDKVCLLGCGISTGYGAAINTAKVEAGSTCAVFGLGAVGLAVIMGCKSVGASRIIGIDINPDKFEIAKKFGATEFVNPKDHSKPIQEVLVELTDGGVDYSFECIGNVGIMRAALEACHKGWGTSVIIGVAGAGQEISTRPFQLVTGRTWKGTAFGGWKSVESVPKLVNDYMSKKLMVDEFVTHTLPFTQINEAFDLMHAGKRSRCPYACSSFTRMCSVEFGQSNGVFTHGKTFHICRRWRLLNRLYNHIQLSSNLMSGCDYSLFKDGIEPMWEDERNKRGGRWLITLSKQQRRADLDRFWLETLLCLVGEAFDDHSDDVCGAVVNVRTKGDKIAIWTTDYENKDAVVHIGRVYKERLGVPPKVIIGYQSHADTATKSGSTTKNKFVV
;
A
#
# COMPACT_ATOMS: atom_id res chain seq x y z
N MET A 1 -7.92 18.04 7.28
CA MET A 1 -7.34 19.05 8.20
C MET A 1 -8.00 18.88 9.57
N PRO A 2 -7.49 19.47 10.67
CA PRO A 2 -8.08 19.33 12.00
C PRO A 2 -9.56 19.73 12.11
N ASP A 3 -10.03 20.58 11.19
CA ASP A 3 -11.42 20.99 11.04
C ASP A 3 -12.27 20.02 10.18
N ASN A 4 -11.76 18.81 9.89
CA ASN A 4 -12.37 17.81 9.02
C ASN A 4 -12.64 18.25 7.57
N THR A 5 -12.06 19.36 7.12
CA THR A 5 -12.18 19.82 5.73
C THR A 5 -10.88 19.59 4.95
N SER A 6 -10.93 19.82 3.63
CA SER A 6 -9.74 19.84 2.79
C SER A 6 -9.39 21.27 2.33
N ARG A 7 -8.18 21.41 1.79
CA ARG A 7 -7.69 22.64 1.14
C ARG A 7 -7.42 22.43 -0.34
N PHE A 8 -7.60 21.22 -0.83
CA PHE A 8 -7.46 20.89 -2.23
C PHE A 8 -8.83 20.73 -2.88
N SER A 9 -9.01 21.38 -4.01
CA SER A 9 -10.12 21.14 -4.90
C SER A 9 -9.64 21.06 -6.34
N CYS A 10 -10.34 20.32 -7.18
CA CYS A 10 -10.09 20.27 -8.61
C CYS A 10 -11.43 20.21 -9.33
N LYS A 11 -11.66 21.19 -10.22
CA LYS A 11 -12.91 21.33 -10.99
C LYS A 11 -14.16 21.24 -10.09
N GLY A 12 -14.15 21.97 -8.98
CA GLY A 12 -15.26 22.03 -8.01
C GLY A 12 -15.40 20.80 -7.09
N LYS A 13 -14.51 19.80 -7.19
CA LYS A 13 -14.52 18.63 -6.29
C LYS A 13 -13.43 18.71 -5.25
N GLN A 14 -13.76 18.39 -4.01
CA GLN A 14 -12.78 18.28 -2.92
C GLN A 14 -11.84 17.09 -3.15
N LEU A 15 -10.53 17.33 -3.05
CA LEU A 15 -9.50 16.28 -3.00
C LEU A 15 -9.08 16.08 -1.55
N PHE A 16 -8.78 14.85 -1.12
CA PHE A 16 -8.33 14.63 0.25
C PHE A 16 -6.85 14.95 0.44
N HIS A 17 -6.51 15.30 1.69
CA HIS A 17 -5.13 15.33 2.13
C HIS A 17 -4.62 13.92 2.39
N PHE A 18 -3.32 13.70 2.19
CA PHE A 18 -2.65 12.45 2.54
C PHE A 18 -1.61 12.70 3.64
N MET A 19 -1.70 11.93 4.73
CA MET A 19 -0.82 12.02 5.92
C MET A 19 -0.71 13.43 6.54
N GLY A 20 -1.63 14.35 6.21
CA GLY A 20 -1.58 15.75 6.65
C GLY A 20 -0.45 16.57 6.01
N THR A 21 0.17 16.08 4.93
CA THR A 21 1.28 16.75 4.23
C THR A 21 0.99 17.00 2.75
N SER A 22 0.49 15.99 2.02
CA SER A 22 0.09 16.07 0.61
C SER A 22 1.15 16.71 -0.31
N THR A 23 2.40 16.25 -0.20
CA THR A 23 3.56 16.89 -0.85
C THR A 23 3.68 16.67 -2.37
N PHE A 24 2.76 15.91 -2.99
CA PHE A 24 2.67 15.78 -4.44
C PHE A 24 1.76 16.85 -5.05
N SER A 25 2.10 18.10 -4.75
CA SER A 25 1.44 19.30 -5.23
C SER A 25 2.46 20.43 -5.14
N GLU A 26 2.38 21.39 -6.05
CA GLU A 26 3.19 22.61 -5.96
C GLU A 26 2.92 23.30 -4.60
N TYR A 27 1.66 23.57 -4.28
CA TYR A 27 1.28 24.17 -3.00
C TYR A 27 0.58 23.16 -2.10
N THR A 28 0.77 23.27 -0.79
CA THR A 28 0.03 22.47 0.20
C THR A 28 -0.31 23.32 1.41
N VAL A 29 -1.31 22.88 2.17
CA VAL A 29 -1.70 23.48 3.44
C VAL A 29 -1.58 22.41 4.51
N VAL A 30 -0.78 22.70 5.54
CA VAL A 30 -0.50 21.78 6.62
C VAL A 30 -0.85 22.41 7.96
N ALA A 31 -1.08 21.59 8.97
CA ALA A 31 -1.26 22.11 10.32
C ALA A 31 0.09 22.66 10.85
N GLN A 32 0.05 23.75 11.59
CA GLN A 32 1.25 24.37 12.15
C GLN A 32 2.07 23.39 13.01
N ILE A 33 1.40 22.51 13.75
CA ILE A 33 2.01 21.45 14.57
C ILE A 33 2.82 20.41 13.77
N SER A 34 2.69 20.43 12.44
CA SER A 34 3.40 19.53 11.52
C SER A 34 4.52 20.24 10.74
N LEU A 35 4.80 21.51 11.02
CA LEU A 35 5.81 22.31 10.33
C LEU A 35 7.10 22.39 11.15
N ALA A 36 8.17 21.78 10.63
CA ALA A 36 9.52 21.96 11.14
C ALA A 36 10.24 23.04 10.32
N LYS A 37 10.62 24.15 10.95
CA LYS A 37 11.42 25.20 10.31
C LYS A 37 12.89 24.75 10.26
N VAL A 38 13.47 24.69 9.07
CA VAL A 38 14.84 24.24 8.83
C VAL A 38 15.72 25.41 8.37
N ASP A 39 17.03 25.18 8.30
CA ASP A 39 18.00 26.13 7.74
C ASP A 39 17.64 26.46 6.28
N GLU A 40 17.61 27.75 5.94
CA GLU A 40 17.28 28.25 4.60
C GLU A 40 18.36 27.95 3.56
N HIS A 41 19.58 27.66 4.00
CA HIS A 41 20.69 27.25 3.14
C HIS A 41 20.75 25.75 2.91
N ALA A 42 19.90 24.95 3.57
CA ALA A 42 19.86 23.51 3.37
C ALA A 42 19.31 23.16 1.97
N PRO A 43 19.96 22.25 1.23
CA PRO A 43 19.49 21.83 -0.09
C PRO A 43 18.16 21.05 0.04
N LEU A 44 17.05 21.69 -0.33
CA LEU A 44 15.69 21.13 -0.15
C LEU A 44 15.44 19.85 -0.95
N ASP A 45 16.18 19.63 -2.03
CA ASP A 45 16.15 18.40 -2.82
C ASP A 45 16.80 17.20 -2.10
N LYS A 46 17.51 17.44 -0.99
CA LYS A 46 18.13 16.41 -0.13
C LYS A 46 17.39 16.28 1.20
N VAL A 47 17.19 17.40 1.89
CA VAL A 47 16.62 17.37 3.26
C VAL A 47 15.15 16.99 3.30
N CYS A 48 14.45 16.97 2.16
CA CYS A 48 13.09 16.42 2.05
C CYS A 48 12.98 14.96 2.54
N LEU A 49 14.08 14.19 2.52
CA LEU A 49 14.12 12.81 2.99
C LEU A 49 14.08 12.66 4.52
N LEU A 50 14.43 13.72 5.25
CA LEU A 50 14.44 13.74 6.72
C LEU A 50 13.02 13.83 7.32
N GLY A 51 11.99 13.97 6.50
CA GLY A 51 10.59 13.91 6.93
C GLY A 51 10.06 12.49 7.15
N CYS A 52 10.79 11.43 6.78
CA CYS A 52 10.28 10.05 6.87
C CYS A 52 11.37 8.99 7.14
N GLY A 53 11.81 8.27 6.10
CA GLY A 53 12.52 6.99 6.23
C GLY A 53 13.89 7.07 6.91
N ILE A 54 14.71 8.07 6.56
CA ILE A 54 16.05 8.24 7.13
C ILE A 54 15.95 8.48 8.63
N SER A 55 15.17 9.48 9.04
CA SER A 55 14.96 9.83 10.44
C SER A 55 14.36 8.68 11.24
N THR A 56 13.46 7.90 10.63
CA THR A 56 12.84 6.73 11.25
C THR A 56 13.87 5.65 11.58
N GLY A 57 14.67 5.22 10.59
CA GLY A 57 15.67 4.17 10.82
C GLY A 57 16.81 4.63 11.73
N TYR A 58 17.35 5.83 11.49
CA TYR A 58 18.42 6.40 12.31
C TYR A 58 18.00 6.55 13.77
N GLY A 59 16.81 7.13 14.01
CA GLY A 59 16.23 7.27 15.35
C GLY A 59 15.85 5.94 16.01
N ALA A 60 15.47 4.93 15.24
CA ALA A 60 15.19 3.59 15.78
C ALA A 60 16.42 3.04 16.52
N ALA A 61 17.62 3.18 15.93
CA ALA A 61 18.87 2.77 16.55
C ALA A 61 19.22 3.64 17.77
N ILE A 62 19.28 4.97 17.60
CA ILE A 62 19.88 5.83 18.63
C ILE A 62 18.91 6.25 19.74
N ASN A 63 17.60 6.36 19.46
CA ASN A 63 16.61 6.81 20.45
C ASN A 63 15.81 5.66 21.05
N THR A 64 15.35 4.73 20.20
CA THR A 64 14.39 3.70 20.61
C THR A 64 15.09 2.46 21.18
N ALA A 65 16.02 1.90 20.41
CA ALA A 65 16.89 0.82 20.87
C ALA A 65 17.89 1.35 21.89
N LYS A 66 18.42 2.56 21.67
CA LYS A 66 19.58 3.10 22.38
C LYS A 66 20.73 2.11 22.29
N VAL A 67 21.11 1.78 21.05
CA VAL A 67 22.25 0.91 20.77
C VAL A 67 23.46 1.38 21.56
N GLU A 68 24.28 0.45 22.03
CA GLU A 68 25.49 0.74 22.78
C GLU A 68 26.72 0.52 21.90
N ALA A 69 27.81 1.22 22.21
CA ALA A 69 29.07 1.01 21.51
C ALA A 69 29.55 -0.43 21.77
N GLY A 70 30.06 -1.10 20.74
CA GLY A 70 30.49 -2.48 20.81
C GLY A 70 29.40 -3.53 20.61
N SER A 71 28.12 -3.16 20.56
CA SER A 71 27.01 -4.10 20.38
C SER A 71 26.99 -4.78 19.00
N THR A 72 26.37 -5.95 18.94
CA THR A 72 26.01 -6.67 17.72
C THR A 72 24.57 -6.37 17.33
N CYS A 73 24.35 -5.92 16.09
CA CYS A 73 23.04 -5.55 15.57
C CYS A 73 22.64 -6.38 14.34
N ALA A 74 21.39 -6.84 14.28
CA ALA A 74 20.78 -7.46 13.09
C ALA A 74 19.73 -6.53 12.46
N VAL A 75 19.79 -6.31 11.16
CA VAL A 75 18.86 -5.44 10.43
C VAL A 75 18.15 -6.23 9.34
N PHE A 76 16.87 -6.51 9.54
CA PHE A 76 16.03 -7.26 8.61
C PHE A 76 15.37 -6.31 7.61
N GLY A 77 15.74 -6.45 6.34
CA GLY A 77 15.29 -5.62 5.23
C GLY A 77 16.22 -4.46 4.97
N LEU A 78 16.99 -4.54 3.89
CA LEU A 78 17.91 -3.49 3.48
C LEU A 78 17.19 -2.47 2.58
N GLY A 79 16.08 -1.93 3.07
CA GLY A 79 15.35 -0.78 2.50
C GLY A 79 16.00 0.55 2.90
N ALA A 80 15.43 1.69 2.46
CA ALA A 80 15.91 3.01 2.91
C ALA A 80 15.90 3.12 4.45
N VAL A 81 14.87 2.56 5.09
CA VAL A 81 14.78 2.49 6.56
C VAL A 81 15.90 1.62 7.14
N GLY A 82 16.13 0.42 6.60
CA GLY A 82 17.17 -0.49 7.09
C GLY A 82 18.59 0.05 6.92
N LEU A 83 18.87 0.72 5.80
CA LEU A 83 20.14 1.42 5.60
C LEU A 83 20.32 2.55 6.62
N ALA A 84 19.26 3.28 6.96
CA ALA A 84 19.32 4.31 7.99
C ALA A 84 19.50 3.73 9.41
N VAL A 85 18.95 2.55 9.70
CA VAL A 85 19.25 1.81 10.94
C VAL A 85 20.73 1.46 10.99
N ILE A 86 21.29 0.87 9.91
CA ILE A 86 22.72 0.53 9.82
C ILE A 86 23.59 1.76 10.08
N MET A 87 23.25 2.90 9.45
CA MET A 87 23.93 4.17 9.68
C MET A 87 23.86 4.61 11.15
N GLY A 88 22.71 4.44 11.82
CA GLY A 88 22.56 4.73 13.25
C GLY A 88 23.35 3.79 14.15
N CYS A 89 23.36 2.49 13.87
CA CYS A 89 24.20 1.53 14.58
C CYS A 89 25.69 1.87 14.44
N LYS A 90 26.12 2.24 13.22
CA LYS A 90 27.51 2.65 12.95
C LYS A 90 27.88 3.93 13.68
N SER A 91 27.00 4.95 13.69
CA SER A 91 27.30 6.23 14.32
C SER A 91 27.48 6.12 15.84
N VAL A 92 26.83 5.14 16.47
CA VAL A 92 27.01 4.82 17.91
C VAL A 92 28.23 3.94 18.18
N GLY A 93 28.77 3.27 17.15
CA GLY A 93 29.94 2.41 17.29
C GLY A 93 29.62 0.94 17.58
N ALA A 94 28.50 0.41 17.06
CA ALA A 94 28.23 -1.03 17.06
C ALA A 94 29.39 -1.79 16.37
N SER A 95 29.80 -2.92 16.94
CA SER A 95 30.97 -3.68 16.46
C SER A 95 30.66 -4.56 15.25
N ARG A 96 29.48 -5.19 15.26
CA ARG A 96 28.98 -6.08 14.21
C ARG A 96 27.60 -5.61 13.78
N ILE A 97 27.43 -5.34 12.49
CA ILE A 97 26.16 -4.92 11.91
C ILE A 97 25.82 -5.87 10.77
N ILE A 98 24.93 -6.82 11.06
CA ILE A 98 24.52 -7.90 10.17
C ILE A 98 23.29 -7.45 9.39
N GLY A 99 23.43 -7.30 8.07
CA GLY A 99 22.31 -7.02 7.17
C GLY A 99 21.63 -8.31 6.71
N ILE A 100 20.29 -8.35 6.74
CA ILE A 100 19.52 -9.52 6.31
C ILE A 100 18.54 -9.11 5.21
N ASP A 101 18.72 -9.65 4.00
CA ASP A 101 17.81 -9.43 2.87
C ASP A 101 17.85 -10.62 1.91
N ILE A 102 16.77 -10.85 1.17
CA ILE A 102 16.67 -11.92 0.18
C ILE A 102 17.35 -11.56 -1.15
N ASN A 103 17.71 -10.29 -1.34
CA ASN A 103 18.43 -9.80 -2.51
C ASN A 103 19.90 -9.49 -2.11
N PRO A 104 20.87 -10.33 -2.53
CA PRO A 104 22.28 -10.13 -2.19
C PRO A 104 22.89 -8.86 -2.80
N ASP A 105 22.33 -8.34 -3.90
CA ASP A 105 22.82 -7.10 -4.53
C ASP A 105 22.73 -5.88 -3.59
N LYS A 106 21.88 -5.95 -2.55
CA LYS A 106 21.74 -4.89 -1.56
C LYS A 106 22.88 -4.80 -0.57
N PHE A 107 23.75 -5.81 -0.49
CA PHE A 107 24.82 -5.79 0.49
C PHE A 107 25.88 -4.74 0.16
N GLU A 108 26.23 -4.55 -1.11
CA GLU A 108 27.28 -3.60 -1.52
C GLU A 108 26.97 -2.17 -1.11
N ILE A 109 25.70 -1.77 -1.21
CA ILE A 109 25.25 -0.47 -0.72
C ILE A 109 25.16 -0.44 0.81
N ALA A 110 24.69 -1.51 1.45
CA ALA A 110 24.66 -1.61 2.91
C ALA A 110 26.05 -1.46 3.56
N LYS A 111 27.11 -1.98 2.93
CA LYS A 111 28.51 -1.77 3.37
C LYS A 111 28.88 -0.29 3.44
N LYS A 112 28.45 0.52 2.45
CA LYS A 112 28.71 1.97 2.45
C LYS A 112 28.12 2.65 3.69
N PHE A 113 26.93 2.21 4.11
CA PHE A 113 26.25 2.73 5.31
C PHE A 113 26.80 2.17 6.62
N GLY A 114 27.46 1.01 6.61
CA GLY A 114 28.10 0.45 7.80
C GLY A 114 27.90 -1.04 8.05
N ALA A 115 27.18 -1.76 7.19
CA ALA A 115 27.01 -3.19 7.39
C ALA A 115 28.36 -3.91 7.31
N THR A 116 28.67 -4.73 8.31
CA THR A 116 29.91 -5.50 8.37
C THR A 116 29.73 -6.89 7.78
N GLU A 117 28.51 -7.43 7.87
CA GLU A 117 28.17 -8.79 7.49
C GLU A 117 26.82 -8.81 6.77
N PHE A 118 26.57 -9.89 6.03
CA PHE A 118 25.33 -10.10 5.31
C PHE A 118 24.89 -11.56 5.41
N VAL A 119 23.59 -11.75 5.59
CA VAL A 119 22.96 -13.07 5.58
C VAL A 119 21.76 -13.02 4.66
N ASN A 120 21.76 -13.89 3.65
CA ASN A 120 20.59 -14.11 2.81
C ASN A 120 19.84 -15.34 3.33
N PRO A 121 18.59 -15.21 3.80
CA PRO A 121 17.82 -16.33 4.33
C PRO A 121 17.64 -17.50 3.35
N LYS A 122 17.76 -17.27 2.04
CA LYS A 122 17.64 -18.32 1.01
C LYS A 122 18.85 -19.25 0.93
N ASP A 123 19.98 -18.84 1.51
CA ASP A 123 21.21 -19.63 1.48
C ASP A 123 21.30 -20.61 2.66
N HIS A 124 20.24 -20.68 3.48
CA HIS A 124 20.17 -21.52 4.67
C HIS A 124 18.89 -22.36 4.68
N SER A 125 19.01 -23.60 5.16
CA SER A 125 17.87 -24.50 5.39
C SER A 125 17.20 -24.29 6.76
N LYS A 126 17.95 -23.76 7.74
CA LYS A 126 17.46 -23.44 9.08
C LYS A 126 16.67 -22.11 9.09
N PRO A 127 15.74 -21.92 10.03
CA PRO A 127 15.14 -20.61 10.28
C PRO A 127 16.20 -19.54 10.51
N ILE A 128 16.00 -18.35 9.94
CA ILE A 128 17.00 -17.27 9.95
C ILE A 128 17.42 -16.86 11.36
N GLN A 129 16.50 -16.92 12.33
CA GLN A 129 16.82 -16.62 13.73
C GLN A 129 17.80 -17.62 14.34
N GLU A 130 17.75 -18.90 13.97
CA GLU A 130 18.69 -19.92 14.44
C GLU A 130 20.08 -19.70 13.83
N VAL A 131 20.12 -19.37 12.54
CA VAL A 131 21.37 -19.01 11.86
C VAL A 131 22.05 -17.83 12.55
N LEU A 132 21.29 -16.79 12.89
CA LEU A 132 21.83 -15.62 13.58
C LEU A 132 22.28 -15.94 15.00
N VAL A 133 21.52 -16.75 15.75
CA VAL A 133 21.91 -17.20 17.10
C VAL A 133 23.22 -17.99 17.05
N GLU A 134 23.39 -18.90 16.08
CA GLU A 134 24.63 -19.66 15.89
C GLU A 134 25.80 -18.76 15.47
N LEU A 135 25.57 -17.81 14.55
CA LEU A 135 26.57 -16.87 14.06
C LEU A 135 27.09 -15.88 15.12
N THR A 136 26.31 -15.70 16.19
CA THR A 136 26.58 -14.70 17.23
C THR A 136 26.72 -15.31 18.63
N ASP A 137 26.82 -16.65 18.70
CA ASP A 137 26.99 -17.41 19.94
C ASP A 137 25.96 -17.06 21.03
N GLY A 138 24.69 -16.96 20.63
CA GLY A 138 23.58 -16.71 21.57
C GLY A 138 22.53 -15.70 21.10
N GLY A 139 22.79 -14.97 20.02
CA GLY A 139 21.90 -13.98 19.43
C GLY A 139 22.46 -12.56 19.49
N VAL A 140 21.82 -11.64 18.76
CA VAL A 140 22.26 -10.23 18.69
C VAL A 140 21.77 -9.39 19.86
N ASP A 141 22.52 -8.35 20.24
CA ASP A 141 22.09 -7.42 21.29
C ASP A 141 20.85 -6.62 20.85
N TYR A 142 20.83 -6.20 19.58
CA TYR A 142 19.72 -5.46 19.01
C TYR A 142 19.30 -6.03 17.65
N SER A 143 18.00 -6.15 17.41
CA SER A 143 17.46 -6.45 16.09
C SER A 143 16.43 -5.43 15.65
N PHE A 144 16.36 -5.19 14.35
CA PHE A 144 15.48 -4.20 13.74
C PHE A 144 14.73 -4.80 12.56
N GLU A 145 13.40 -4.81 12.62
CA GLU A 145 12.57 -5.23 11.49
C GLU A 145 12.14 -4.02 10.67
N CYS A 146 12.54 -4.00 9.39
CA CYS A 146 12.37 -2.85 8.48
C CYS A 146 11.53 -3.20 7.23
N ILE A 147 10.68 -4.24 7.29
CA ILE A 147 9.95 -4.76 6.13
C ILE A 147 8.43 -4.61 6.30
N GLY A 148 7.90 -4.94 7.48
CA GLY A 148 6.46 -5.03 7.72
C GLY A 148 5.92 -6.45 7.57
N ASN A 149 6.75 -7.48 7.75
CA ASN A 149 6.31 -8.88 7.70
C ASN A 149 6.29 -9.49 9.10
N VAL A 150 5.12 -9.92 9.58
CA VAL A 150 4.96 -10.44 10.96
C VAL A 150 5.78 -11.69 11.26
N GLY A 151 6.05 -12.54 10.26
CA GLY A 151 6.94 -13.70 10.41
C GLY A 151 8.39 -13.27 10.64
N ILE A 152 8.84 -12.22 9.94
CA ILE A 152 10.17 -11.64 10.13
C ILE A 152 10.25 -10.85 11.44
N MET A 153 9.18 -10.17 11.86
CA MET A 153 9.13 -9.53 13.18
C MET A 153 9.36 -10.54 14.31
N ARG A 154 8.74 -11.73 14.21
CA ARG A 154 8.98 -12.84 15.13
C ARG A 154 10.43 -13.32 15.06
N ALA A 155 10.95 -13.56 13.87
CA ALA A 155 12.33 -14.03 13.69
C ALA A 155 13.34 -13.02 14.25
N ALA A 156 13.12 -11.72 14.06
CA ALA A 156 13.95 -10.67 14.62
C ALA A 156 14.00 -10.71 16.15
N LEU A 157 12.86 -10.93 16.82
CA LEU A 157 12.84 -11.12 18.27
C LEU A 157 13.59 -12.38 18.70
N GLU A 158 13.31 -13.51 18.05
CA GLU A 158 13.90 -14.80 18.41
C GLU A 158 15.42 -14.87 18.11
N ALA A 159 15.92 -14.02 17.22
CA ALA A 159 17.35 -13.86 16.92
C ALA A 159 18.12 -13.04 17.98
N CYS A 160 17.43 -12.33 18.87
CA CYS A 160 18.08 -11.53 19.91
C CYS A 160 18.71 -12.41 21.00
N HIS A 161 19.73 -11.89 21.66
CA HIS A 161 20.41 -12.54 22.77
C HIS A 161 19.46 -12.77 23.95
N LYS A 162 19.56 -13.94 24.57
CA LYS A 162 18.83 -14.23 25.81
C LYS A 162 19.34 -13.32 26.95
N GLY A 163 18.46 -12.81 27.80
CA GLY A 163 18.83 -12.02 28.97
C GLY A 163 18.70 -10.51 28.77
N TRP A 164 19.17 -9.96 27.65
CA TRP A 164 19.17 -8.50 27.42
C TRP A 164 18.75 -8.07 26.01
N GLY A 165 18.66 -8.99 25.05
CA GLY A 165 18.48 -8.65 23.65
C GLY A 165 17.18 -7.90 23.37
N THR A 166 17.25 -6.87 22.52
CA THR A 166 16.12 -5.98 22.22
C THR A 166 15.76 -6.02 20.74
N SER A 167 14.50 -6.29 20.42
CA SER A 167 13.97 -6.23 19.05
C SER A 167 13.07 -5.02 18.86
N VAL A 168 13.30 -4.26 17.79
CA VAL A 168 12.55 -3.04 17.43
C VAL A 168 11.81 -3.27 16.10
N ILE A 169 10.49 -3.22 16.15
CA ILE A 169 9.64 -3.22 14.95
C ILE A 169 9.56 -1.80 14.40
N ILE A 170 9.93 -1.65 13.12
CA ILE A 170 9.86 -0.40 12.36
C ILE A 170 8.94 -0.55 11.14
N GLY A 171 8.99 -1.71 10.49
CA GLY A 171 8.13 -2.03 9.35
C GLY A 171 6.65 -2.03 9.74
N VAL A 172 5.81 -1.52 8.84
CA VAL A 172 4.36 -1.44 9.06
C VAL A 172 3.68 -2.66 8.43
N ALA A 173 3.09 -3.51 9.26
CA ALA A 173 2.35 -4.68 8.81
C ALA A 173 1.03 -4.32 8.10
N GLY A 174 0.56 -5.23 7.25
CA GLY A 174 -0.77 -5.12 6.65
C GLY A 174 -1.90 -5.16 7.69
N ALA A 175 -3.06 -4.60 7.35
CA ALA A 175 -4.21 -4.56 8.24
C ALA A 175 -4.64 -5.97 8.70
N GLY A 176 -4.91 -6.12 10.00
CA GLY A 176 -5.37 -7.38 10.61
C GLY A 176 -4.28 -8.44 10.81
N GLN A 177 -3.01 -8.13 10.54
CA GLN A 177 -1.90 -9.05 10.81
C GLN A 177 -1.47 -8.96 12.27
N GLU A 178 -1.11 -10.10 12.85
CA GLU A 178 -0.70 -10.20 14.25
C GLU A 178 0.71 -10.79 14.37
N ILE A 179 1.46 -10.27 15.33
CA ILE A 179 2.75 -10.83 15.73
C ILE A 179 2.53 -11.90 16.81
N SER A 180 3.35 -12.95 16.80
CA SER A 180 3.28 -14.02 17.80
C SER A 180 4.69 -14.49 18.17
N THR A 181 4.85 -14.95 19.42
CA THR A 181 6.05 -15.63 19.90
C THR A 181 5.71 -16.48 21.12
N ARG A 182 6.63 -17.33 21.57
CA ARG A 182 6.47 -18.05 22.85
C ARG A 182 6.76 -17.07 24.00
N PRO A 183 5.91 -16.94 25.04
CA PRO A 183 6.14 -16.01 26.16
C PRO A 183 7.50 -16.19 26.85
N PHE A 184 8.02 -17.42 26.83
CA PHE A 184 9.35 -17.74 27.34
C PHE A 184 10.48 -16.90 26.71
N GLN A 185 10.33 -16.44 25.47
CA GLN A 185 11.31 -15.56 24.82
C GLN A 185 11.46 -14.24 25.58
N LEU A 186 10.36 -13.69 26.10
CA LEU A 186 10.35 -12.45 26.88
C LEU A 186 10.71 -12.69 28.35
N VAL A 187 10.18 -13.77 28.95
CA VAL A 187 10.52 -14.16 30.34
C VAL A 187 12.03 -14.35 30.52
N THR A 188 12.71 -14.84 29.48
CA THR A 188 14.16 -15.03 29.50
C THR A 188 14.97 -13.76 29.18
N GLY A 189 14.34 -12.58 29.22
CA GLY A 189 15.03 -11.28 29.23
C GLY A 189 15.05 -10.53 27.90
N ARG A 190 14.41 -11.03 26.84
CA ARG A 190 14.29 -10.25 25.60
C ARG A 190 13.24 -9.16 25.74
N THR A 191 13.48 -8.01 25.09
CA THR A 191 12.53 -6.91 24.99
C THR A 191 11.99 -6.78 23.57
N TRP A 192 10.68 -6.66 23.41
CA TRP A 192 10.04 -6.36 22.12
C TRP A 192 9.38 -4.99 22.17
N LYS A 193 9.79 -4.08 21.28
CA LYS A 193 9.26 -2.71 21.22
C LYS A 193 9.03 -2.28 19.77
N GLY A 194 8.26 -1.22 19.57
CA GLY A 194 8.08 -0.57 18.27
C GLY A 194 8.63 0.85 18.28
N THR A 195 8.77 1.46 17.10
CA THR A 195 9.09 2.88 16.97
C THR A 195 8.17 3.57 15.96
N ALA A 196 7.85 4.83 16.23
CA ALA A 196 7.18 5.70 15.29
C ALA A 196 8.09 6.90 15.01
N PHE A 197 8.38 7.14 13.73
CA PHE A 197 9.29 8.19 13.29
C PHE A 197 10.63 8.21 14.05
N GLY A 198 11.16 7.03 14.41
CA GLY A 198 12.44 6.90 15.12
C GLY A 198 12.45 7.48 16.54
N GLY A 199 11.28 7.71 17.14
CA GLY A 199 11.17 8.33 18.46
C GLY A 199 11.43 9.85 18.46
N TRP A 200 11.47 10.49 17.30
CA TRP A 200 11.70 11.92 17.18
C TRP A 200 10.43 12.73 17.44
N LYS A 201 10.56 13.85 18.16
CA LYS A 201 9.57 14.92 18.14
C LYS A 201 9.82 15.78 16.89
N SER A 202 8.94 15.67 15.90
CA SER A 202 9.19 16.18 14.53
C SER A 202 9.63 17.65 14.48
N VAL A 203 8.80 18.57 14.98
CA VAL A 203 9.05 20.02 14.93
C VAL A 203 10.36 20.40 15.62
N GLU A 204 10.70 19.72 16.72
CA GLU A 204 11.91 20.00 17.50
C GLU A 204 13.18 19.34 16.95
N SER A 205 13.04 18.16 16.34
CA SER A 205 14.18 17.27 16.04
C SER A 205 14.59 17.29 14.57
N VAL A 206 13.65 17.46 13.64
CA VAL A 206 13.97 17.52 12.20
C VAL A 206 14.96 18.66 11.88
N PRO A 207 14.86 19.87 12.46
CA PRO A 207 15.85 20.93 12.21
C PRO A 207 17.25 20.53 12.69
N LYS A 208 17.35 19.75 13.78
CA LYS A 208 18.63 19.23 14.28
C LYS A 208 19.22 18.20 13.32
N LEU A 209 18.39 17.31 12.77
CA LEU A 209 18.82 16.34 11.76
C LEU A 209 19.30 17.05 10.47
N VAL A 210 18.65 18.15 10.08
CA VAL A 210 19.14 18.99 8.98
C VAL A 210 20.51 19.56 9.30
N ASN A 211 20.74 20.07 10.51
CA ASN A 211 22.04 20.58 10.92
C ASN A 211 23.12 19.48 10.96
N ASP A 212 22.76 18.26 11.38
CA ASP A 212 23.66 17.11 11.35
C ASP A 212 24.02 16.70 9.91
N TYR A 213 23.08 16.80 8.98
CA TYR A 213 23.36 16.64 7.55
C TYR A 213 24.28 17.74 7.02
N MET A 214 23.98 19.02 7.30
CA MET A 214 24.79 20.16 6.86
C MET A 214 26.22 20.10 7.40
N SER A 215 26.40 19.54 8.61
CA SER A 215 27.72 19.30 9.23
C SER A 215 28.37 17.96 8.83
N LYS A 216 27.80 17.25 7.84
CA LYS A 216 28.28 15.97 7.31
C LYS A 216 28.35 14.83 8.33
N LYS A 217 27.61 14.92 9.43
CA LYS A 217 27.46 13.85 10.41
C LYS A 217 26.44 12.80 9.99
N LEU A 218 25.49 13.18 9.13
CA LEU A 218 24.43 12.33 8.63
C LEU A 218 24.53 12.17 7.11
N MET A 219 24.58 10.93 6.63
CA MET A 219 24.53 10.62 5.20
C MET A 219 23.08 10.75 4.70
N VAL A 220 22.86 11.53 3.65
CA VAL A 220 21.53 11.76 3.05
C VAL A 220 21.61 11.66 1.53
N ASP A 221 22.67 12.20 0.94
CA ASP A 221 22.86 12.23 -0.51
C ASP A 221 22.88 10.82 -1.11
N GLU A 222 23.47 9.86 -0.39
CA GLU A 222 23.62 8.46 -0.79
C GLU A 222 22.30 7.70 -0.85
N PHE A 223 21.23 8.24 -0.24
CA PHE A 223 19.88 7.69 -0.38
C PHE A 223 19.18 8.12 -1.68
N VAL A 224 19.67 9.17 -2.35
CA VAL A 224 19.13 9.66 -3.61
C VAL A 224 19.80 8.92 -4.78
N THR A 225 19.05 8.04 -5.43
CA THR A 225 19.54 7.25 -6.57
C THR A 225 19.07 7.80 -7.92
N HIS A 226 17.94 8.51 -7.94
CA HIS A 226 17.32 9.06 -9.14
C HIS A 226 16.75 10.44 -8.82
N THR A 227 16.82 11.35 -9.79
CA THR A 227 16.17 12.67 -9.72
C THR A 227 15.34 12.82 -10.98
N LEU A 228 14.05 13.08 -10.81
CA LEU A 228 13.08 13.16 -11.90
C LEU A 228 12.26 14.46 -11.77
N PRO A 229 11.85 15.07 -12.90
CA PRO A 229 10.88 16.16 -12.87
C PRO A 229 9.52 15.67 -12.38
N PHE A 230 8.73 16.57 -11.78
CA PHE A 230 7.40 16.24 -11.26
C PHE A 230 6.45 15.66 -12.33
N THR A 231 6.62 16.04 -13.60
CA THR A 231 5.87 15.48 -14.74
C THR A 231 6.06 13.97 -14.92
N GLN A 232 7.18 13.42 -14.43
CA GLN A 232 7.52 11.99 -14.48
C GLN A 232 7.24 11.26 -13.16
N ILE A 233 6.37 11.81 -12.30
CA ILE A 233 6.01 11.17 -11.02
C ILE A 233 5.56 9.70 -11.16
N ASN A 234 4.93 9.32 -12.27
CA ASN A 234 4.53 7.93 -12.51
C ASN A 234 5.73 7.00 -12.73
N GLU A 235 6.73 7.47 -13.47
CA GLU A 235 7.97 6.73 -13.69
C GLU A 235 8.71 6.51 -12.36
N ALA A 236 8.67 7.49 -11.44
CA ALA A 236 9.20 7.31 -10.09
C ALA A 236 8.52 6.15 -9.33
N PHE A 237 7.21 5.96 -9.50
CA PHE A 237 6.52 4.79 -8.96
C PHE A 237 6.95 3.50 -9.66
N ASP A 238 7.13 3.52 -10.98
CA ASP A 238 7.57 2.34 -11.74
C ASP A 238 8.97 1.90 -11.30
N LEU A 239 9.90 2.85 -11.11
CA LEU A 239 11.22 2.62 -10.54
C LEU A 239 11.16 2.02 -9.13
N MET A 240 10.25 2.51 -8.28
CA MET A 240 10.04 1.95 -6.94
C MET A 240 9.59 0.48 -6.99
N HIS A 241 8.73 0.10 -7.95
CA HIS A 241 8.30 -1.29 -8.14
C HIS A 241 9.41 -2.15 -8.77
N ALA A 242 10.13 -1.61 -9.75
CA ALA A 242 11.23 -2.27 -10.44
C ALA A 242 12.42 -2.54 -9.52
N GLY A 243 12.61 -1.72 -8.48
CA GLY A 243 13.55 -1.96 -7.38
C GLY A 243 13.30 -3.26 -6.60
N LYS A 244 12.12 -3.90 -6.76
CA LYS A 244 11.90 -5.28 -6.28
C LYS A 244 12.63 -6.35 -7.11
N ARG A 245 13.16 -6.01 -8.30
CA ARG A 245 13.71 -6.94 -9.30
C ARG A 245 15.13 -6.61 -9.80
N SER A 246 15.78 -5.52 -9.37
CA SER A 246 17.07 -5.07 -9.95
C SER A 246 18.04 -4.42 -8.94
N ARG A 247 19.33 -4.32 -9.33
CA ARG A 247 20.55 -3.96 -8.56
C ARG A 247 20.55 -2.64 -7.75
N CYS A 248 19.47 -1.87 -7.75
CA CYS A 248 19.38 -0.64 -6.95
C CYS A 248 17.94 -0.44 -6.43
N PRO A 249 17.62 -0.89 -5.20
CA PRO A 249 16.23 -0.97 -4.71
C PRO A 249 15.67 0.32 -4.11
N TYR A 250 16.38 1.44 -4.18
CA TYR A 250 15.89 2.71 -3.61
C TYR A 250 15.50 3.58 -4.77
N ALA A 251 14.24 3.97 -4.89
CA ALA A 251 13.85 5.14 -5.66
C ALA A 251 13.43 6.20 -4.64
N CYS A 252 14.39 6.99 -4.17
CA CYS A 252 14.10 8.26 -3.53
C CYS A 252 14.19 9.32 -4.62
N SER A 253 13.10 9.51 -5.36
CA SER A 253 13.00 10.57 -6.35
C SER A 253 12.88 11.91 -5.61
N SER A 254 13.94 12.72 -5.63
CA SER A 254 13.79 14.14 -5.35
C SER A 254 13.09 14.79 -6.55
N PHE A 255 11.96 15.45 -6.31
CA PHE A 255 11.26 16.22 -7.33
C PHE A 255 11.74 17.67 -7.25
N THR A 256 12.49 18.11 -8.25
CA THR A 256 12.96 19.50 -8.35
C THR A 256 11.90 20.39 -8.99
N ARG A 257 11.08 21.05 -8.15
CA ARG A 257 10.55 22.41 -8.35
C ARG A 257 9.94 22.88 -7.03
N MET A 258 10.52 23.93 -6.48
CA MET A 258 10.30 24.42 -5.11
C MET A 258 9.18 25.44 -5.10
N CYS A 259 8.21 25.27 -4.19
CA CYS A 259 7.13 26.23 -4.01
C CYS A 259 7.37 27.15 -2.82
N SER A 260 7.27 28.45 -3.11
CA SER A 260 7.07 29.53 -2.15
C SER A 260 5.65 29.43 -1.59
N VAL A 261 5.46 29.47 -0.27
CA VAL A 261 4.12 29.41 0.35
C VAL A 261 3.57 30.82 0.57
N GLU A 262 2.41 31.13 -0.03
CA GLU A 262 1.61 32.32 0.26
C GLU A 262 0.20 31.91 0.78
N PHE A 263 -0.36 32.70 1.70
CA PHE A 263 -1.62 32.41 2.40
C PHE A 263 -2.85 33.03 1.72
N GLY A 264 -3.96 32.28 1.57
CA GLY A 264 -5.26 32.83 1.14
C GLY A 264 -6.47 31.93 1.44
N GLN A 265 -7.59 32.51 1.90
CA GLN A 265 -8.87 31.85 2.20
C GLN A 265 -9.95 32.22 1.16
N SER A 266 -10.85 31.29 0.78
CA SER A 266 -12.30 31.56 0.53
C SER A 266 -13.12 30.33 0.09
N ASN A 267 -14.44 30.43 0.28
CA ASN A 267 -15.52 29.41 0.33
C ASN A 267 -16.23 29.10 -1.02
N GLY A 268 -16.93 27.94 -1.14
CA GLY A 268 -18.23 27.84 -1.86
C GLY A 268 -18.54 26.67 -2.84
N VAL A 269 -19.37 25.70 -2.37
CA VAL A 269 -20.44 24.80 -2.92
C VAL A 269 -20.76 24.64 -4.45
N PHE A 270 -21.07 23.40 -4.95
CA PHE A 270 -22.30 22.97 -5.72
C PHE A 270 -22.27 21.50 -6.32
N THR A 271 -23.45 20.98 -6.72
CA THR A 271 -23.95 19.57 -6.79
C THR A 271 -24.13 18.87 -8.18
N HIS A 272 -24.34 17.53 -8.15
CA HIS A 272 -25.11 16.60 -9.03
C HIS A 272 -24.45 15.76 -10.20
N GLY A 273 -24.69 14.43 -10.12
CA GLY A 273 -24.78 13.36 -11.14
C GLY A 273 -23.61 13.09 -12.12
N LYS A 274 -22.89 11.95 -12.02
CA LYS A 274 -21.89 11.54 -13.04
C LYS A 274 -21.83 10.02 -13.28
N THR A 275 -21.96 9.63 -14.54
CA THR A 275 -21.49 8.36 -15.13
C THR A 275 -19.95 8.41 -15.25
N PHE A 276 -19.24 7.31 -14.99
CA PHE A 276 -17.79 7.27 -14.96
C PHE A 276 -17.21 6.25 -15.97
N HIS A 277 -16.26 6.70 -16.77
CA HIS A 277 -15.42 5.87 -17.64
C HIS A 277 -14.15 5.44 -16.87
N ILE A 278 -13.75 4.16 -16.94
CA ILE A 278 -12.45 3.71 -16.37
C ILE A 278 -11.35 3.97 -17.38
N CYS A 279 -10.27 4.60 -16.93
CA CYS A 279 -8.96 4.43 -17.55
C CYS A 279 -8.08 3.51 -16.68
N ARG A 280 -7.30 2.63 -17.33
CA ARG A 280 -6.40 1.53 -16.91
C ARG A 280 -5.59 1.60 -15.58
N ARG A 281 -6.05 2.19 -14.47
CA ARG A 281 -5.25 2.28 -13.22
C ARG A 281 -6.04 2.05 -11.93
N TRP A 282 -5.48 1.21 -11.04
CA TRP A 282 -5.83 1.00 -9.62
C TRP A 282 -6.10 2.31 -8.84
N ARG A 283 -5.50 3.42 -9.26
CA ARG A 283 -5.69 4.78 -8.70
C ARG A 283 -7.11 5.35 -8.85
N LEU A 284 -7.91 4.85 -9.80
CA LEU A 284 -9.30 5.28 -10.00
C LEU A 284 -10.26 4.52 -9.09
N LEU A 285 -10.05 3.22 -8.84
CA LEU A 285 -10.93 2.44 -7.97
C LEU A 285 -10.88 2.90 -6.51
N ASN A 286 -9.68 3.21 -5.99
CA ASN A 286 -9.53 3.70 -4.62
C ASN A 286 -10.03 5.17 -4.46
N ARG A 287 -10.05 5.94 -5.56
CA ARG A 287 -10.71 7.26 -5.68
C ARG A 287 -12.23 7.17 -5.90
N LEU A 288 -12.74 6.02 -6.31
CA LEU A 288 -14.17 5.79 -6.54
C LEU A 288 -14.79 5.22 -5.24
N TYR A 289 -14.27 4.13 -4.68
CA TYR A 289 -14.91 3.48 -3.52
C TYR A 289 -15.01 4.36 -2.26
N ASN A 290 -14.02 5.24 -2.01
CA ASN A 290 -14.02 6.14 -0.85
C ASN A 290 -14.78 7.47 -1.06
N HIS A 291 -15.32 7.70 -2.26
CA HIS A 291 -16.02 8.93 -2.65
C HIS A 291 -17.42 8.67 -3.26
N ILE A 292 -17.81 7.41 -3.38
CA ILE A 292 -19.11 6.99 -3.87
C ILE A 292 -19.94 6.55 -2.66
N GLN A 293 -21.21 6.97 -2.62
CA GLN A 293 -22.16 6.51 -1.61
C GLN A 293 -22.21 4.97 -1.65
N LEU A 294 -22.14 4.31 -0.49
CA LEU A 294 -22.23 2.85 -0.43
C LEU A 294 -23.46 2.37 -1.22
N SER A 295 -23.31 1.27 -1.95
CA SER A 295 -24.39 0.72 -2.78
C SER A 295 -25.66 0.49 -1.95
N SER A 296 -25.51 0.10 -0.69
CA SER A 296 -26.62 -0.05 0.27
C SER A 296 -27.36 1.25 0.60
N ASN A 297 -26.68 2.37 0.49
CA ASN A 297 -27.21 3.71 0.77
C ASN A 297 -27.82 4.39 -0.46
N LEU A 298 -27.65 3.84 -1.67
CA LEU A 298 -28.26 4.41 -2.87
C LEU A 298 -29.78 4.47 -2.78
N MET A 299 -30.36 5.51 -3.38
CA MET A 299 -31.81 5.60 -3.54
C MET A 299 -32.30 4.48 -4.45
N SER A 300 -33.47 3.90 -4.15
CA SER A 300 -34.06 2.87 -5.02
C SER A 300 -34.32 3.42 -6.42
N GLY A 301 -33.86 2.70 -7.44
CA GLY A 301 -33.87 3.13 -8.84
C GLY A 301 -32.51 3.59 -9.34
N CYS A 302 -31.52 3.80 -8.46
CA CYS A 302 -30.17 4.17 -8.83
C CYS A 302 -29.31 2.95 -9.21
N ASP A 303 -28.34 3.23 -10.08
CA ASP A 303 -27.37 2.26 -10.60
C ASP A 303 -25.95 2.80 -10.45
N TYR A 304 -24.99 1.94 -10.12
CA TYR A 304 -23.59 2.19 -10.41
C TYR A 304 -23.09 1.23 -11.47
N SER A 305 -22.33 1.79 -12.41
CA SER A 305 -21.71 1.05 -13.48
C SER A 305 -20.22 1.40 -13.51
N LEU A 306 -19.38 0.39 -13.65
CA LEU A 306 -17.94 0.51 -13.74
C LEU A 306 -17.46 -0.32 -14.93
N PHE A 307 -17.08 0.32 -16.03
CA PHE A 307 -16.67 -0.33 -17.28
C PHE A 307 -15.30 0.14 -17.75
N LYS A 308 -14.56 -0.77 -18.41
CA LYS A 308 -13.25 -0.50 -19.01
C LYS A 308 -13.31 0.67 -19.98
N ASP A 309 -12.14 1.26 -20.24
CA ASP A 309 -12.02 2.46 -21.07
C ASP A 309 -12.59 2.22 -22.48
N GLY A 310 -13.37 3.17 -22.96
CA GLY A 310 -14.04 3.08 -24.25
C GLY A 310 -15.19 2.08 -24.35
N ILE A 311 -15.65 1.48 -23.24
CA ILE A 311 -16.85 0.62 -23.22
C ILE A 311 -17.96 1.33 -22.43
N GLU A 312 -19.09 1.54 -23.07
CA GLU A 312 -20.28 2.13 -22.43
C GLU A 312 -21.08 1.06 -21.67
N PRO A 313 -21.74 1.42 -20.54
CA PRO A 313 -22.53 0.50 -19.74
C PRO A 313 -23.91 0.19 -20.37
N MET A 314 -23.93 -0.05 -21.68
CA MET A 314 -25.13 -0.28 -22.49
C MET A 314 -24.95 -1.57 -23.31
N TRP A 315 -26.04 -2.32 -23.53
CA TRP A 315 -25.95 -3.57 -24.29
C TRP A 315 -25.75 -3.32 -25.79
N GLU A 316 -25.99 -2.10 -26.28
CA GLU A 316 -25.77 -1.69 -27.67
C GLU A 316 -24.29 -1.46 -28.00
N ASP A 317 -23.44 -1.27 -26.98
CA ASP A 317 -22.01 -1.07 -27.16
C ASP A 317 -21.39 -2.25 -27.94
N GLU A 318 -20.51 -1.94 -28.90
CA GLU A 318 -19.87 -2.92 -29.78
C GLU A 318 -19.18 -4.06 -29.00
N ARG A 319 -18.63 -3.76 -27.82
CA ARG A 319 -17.96 -4.73 -26.95
C ARG A 319 -18.93 -5.52 -26.06
N ASN A 320 -20.17 -5.06 -25.87
CA ASN A 320 -21.17 -5.71 -25.02
C ASN A 320 -22.24 -6.47 -25.81
N LYS A 321 -22.57 -6.06 -27.04
CA LYS A 321 -23.72 -6.59 -27.79
C LYS A 321 -23.70 -8.11 -28.03
N ARG A 322 -22.50 -8.70 -28.16
CA ARG A 322 -22.27 -10.15 -28.29
C ARG A 322 -22.03 -10.86 -26.96
N GLY A 323 -22.02 -10.11 -25.87
CA GLY A 323 -21.68 -10.57 -24.54
C GLY A 323 -22.86 -11.01 -23.70
N GLY A 324 -22.63 -10.98 -22.39
CA GLY A 324 -23.64 -11.28 -21.40
C GLY A 324 -23.17 -10.93 -20.01
N ARG A 325 -23.93 -11.37 -19.01
CA ARG A 325 -23.66 -11.04 -17.62
C ARG A 325 -23.87 -12.19 -16.66
N TRP A 326 -22.96 -12.35 -15.71
CA TRP A 326 -23.18 -13.14 -14.49
C TRP A 326 -23.99 -12.32 -13.51
N LEU A 327 -25.16 -12.81 -13.09
CA LEU A 327 -26.12 -12.04 -12.30
C LEU A 327 -26.35 -12.65 -10.92
N ILE A 328 -26.20 -11.84 -9.88
CA ILE A 328 -26.54 -12.16 -8.49
C ILE A 328 -27.68 -11.24 -8.06
N THR A 329 -28.71 -11.82 -7.43
CA THR A 329 -29.82 -11.06 -6.87
C THR A 329 -29.80 -11.18 -5.35
N LEU A 330 -29.87 -10.05 -4.67
CA LEU A 330 -29.91 -9.96 -3.21
C LEU A 330 -31.30 -9.50 -2.78
N SER A 331 -31.83 -10.12 -1.71
CA SER A 331 -33.07 -9.65 -1.09
C SER A 331 -32.83 -8.32 -0.34
N LYS A 332 -33.91 -7.59 -0.05
CA LYS A 332 -33.81 -6.34 0.73
C LYS A 332 -33.18 -6.54 2.11
N GLN A 333 -33.33 -7.72 2.71
CA GLN A 333 -32.74 -8.06 4.01
C GLN A 333 -31.22 -8.18 3.92
N GLN A 334 -30.71 -8.69 2.79
CA GLN A 334 -29.27 -8.87 2.56
C GLN A 334 -28.57 -7.55 2.21
N ARG A 335 -29.31 -6.49 1.82
CA ARG A 335 -28.71 -5.20 1.41
C ARG A 335 -27.70 -4.64 2.40
N ARG A 336 -28.04 -4.64 3.69
CA ARG A 336 -27.18 -4.04 4.73
C ARG A 336 -25.95 -4.88 5.08
N ALA A 337 -26.01 -6.19 4.86
CA ALA A 337 -24.95 -7.12 5.24
C ALA A 337 -24.02 -7.45 4.07
N ASP A 338 -24.59 -7.67 2.88
CA ASP A 338 -23.89 -8.28 1.76
C ASP A 338 -23.67 -7.35 0.56
N LEU A 339 -24.54 -6.35 0.32
CA LEU A 339 -24.48 -5.57 -0.93
C LEU A 339 -23.17 -4.79 -1.08
N ASP A 340 -22.74 -4.09 -0.03
CA ASP A 340 -21.51 -3.28 -0.08
C ASP A 340 -20.27 -4.16 -0.21
N ARG A 341 -20.23 -5.28 0.53
CA ARG A 341 -19.14 -6.24 0.46
C ARG A 341 -19.08 -6.89 -0.93
N PHE A 342 -20.20 -7.39 -1.44
CA PHE A 342 -20.25 -8.01 -2.76
C PHE A 342 -19.89 -7.01 -3.85
N TRP A 343 -20.37 -5.78 -3.76
CA TRP A 343 -20.00 -4.75 -4.70
C TRP A 343 -18.51 -4.46 -4.65
N LEU A 344 -17.92 -4.25 -3.47
CA LEU A 344 -16.48 -4.05 -3.31
C LEU A 344 -15.66 -5.19 -3.92
N GLU A 345 -15.98 -6.44 -3.58
CA GLU A 345 -15.28 -7.61 -4.12
C GLU A 345 -15.40 -7.69 -5.64
N THR A 346 -16.57 -7.34 -6.20
CA THR A 346 -16.77 -7.24 -7.66
C THR A 346 -15.82 -6.21 -8.27
N LEU A 347 -15.69 -5.04 -7.64
CA LEU A 347 -14.77 -3.99 -8.10
C LEU A 347 -13.30 -4.42 -7.98
N LEU A 348 -12.94 -5.12 -6.90
CA LEU A 348 -11.59 -5.64 -6.71
C LEU A 348 -11.24 -6.71 -7.75
N CYS A 349 -12.19 -7.57 -8.13
CA CYS A 349 -12.01 -8.55 -9.19
C CYS A 349 -11.68 -7.87 -10.53
N LEU A 350 -12.38 -6.78 -10.85
CA LEU A 350 -12.19 -6.02 -12.10
C LEU A 350 -10.83 -5.33 -12.17
N VAL A 351 -10.29 -4.86 -11.05
CA VAL A 351 -9.10 -4.00 -11.02
C VAL A 351 -7.84 -4.75 -10.62
N GLY A 352 -7.98 -5.86 -9.90
CA GLY A 352 -6.89 -6.75 -9.53
C GLY A 352 -6.57 -7.82 -10.57
N GLU A 353 -7.19 -7.79 -11.75
CA GLU A 353 -7.04 -8.81 -12.81
C GLU A 353 -7.25 -10.23 -12.27
N ALA A 354 -8.28 -10.41 -11.42
CA ALA A 354 -8.49 -11.66 -10.69
C ALA A 354 -8.87 -12.85 -11.58
N PHE A 355 -9.12 -12.62 -12.88
CA PHE A 355 -9.56 -13.62 -13.85
C PHE A 355 -8.42 -14.13 -14.74
N ASP A 356 -7.16 -13.93 -14.32
CA ASP A 356 -5.96 -14.38 -15.03
C ASP A 356 -6.00 -13.96 -16.52
N ASP A 357 -5.68 -14.89 -17.42
CA ASP A 357 -5.67 -14.71 -18.88
C ASP A 357 -7.05 -14.35 -19.47
N HIS A 358 -8.14 -14.52 -18.73
CA HIS A 358 -9.51 -14.19 -19.15
C HIS A 358 -9.96 -12.79 -18.71
N SER A 359 -9.06 -12.01 -18.09
CA SER A 359 -9.37 -10.63 -17.66
C SER A 359 -9.78 -9.74 -18.84
N ASP A 360 -9.28 -9.99 -20.06
CA ASP A 360 -9.63 -9.23 -21.26
C ASP A 360 -11.06 -9.45 -21.76
N ASP A 361 -11.65 -10.60 -21.44
CA ASP A 361 -13.04 -10.95 -21.78
C ASP A 361 -14.07 -10.22 -20.90
N VAL A 362 -13.64 -9.54 -19.82
CA VAL A 362 -14.53 -8.77 -18.94
C VAL A 362 -14.66 -7.32 -19.42
N CYS A 363 -15.89 -6.82 -19.55
CA CYS A 363 -16.20 -5.45 -19.96
C CYS A 363 -16.34 -4.50 -18.77
N GLY A 364 -16.99 -4.95 -17.70
CA GLY A 364 -17.31 -4.12 -16.55
C GLY A 364 -18.25 -4.79 -15.55
N ALA A 365 -18.75 -4.02 -14.58
CA ALA A 365 -19.77 -4.46 -13.65
C ALA A 365 -20.81 -3.38 -13.37
N VAL A 366 -21.99 -3.82 -12.94
CA VAL A 366 -23.12 -2.97 -12.59
C VAL A 366 -23.71 -3.44 -11.26
N VAL A 367 -24.09 -2.50 -10.40
CA VAL A 367 -25.00 -2.73 -9.29
C VAL A 367 -26.27 -1.90 -9.48
N ASN A 368 -27.41 -2.57 -9.40
CA ASN A 368 -28.73 -1.96 -9.52
C ASN A 368 -29.46 -2.04 -8.18
N VAL A 369 -29.83 -0.90 -7.62
CA VAL A 369 -30.57 -0.83 -6.36
C VAL A 369 -32.05 -0.64 -6.66
N ARG A 370 -32.91 -1.57 -6.24
CA ARG A 370 -34.36 -1.52 -6.53
C ARG A 370 -35.21 -1.81 -5.30
N THR A 371 -36.51 -1.55 -5.38
CA THR A 371 -37.46 -1.78 -4.28
C THR A 371 -37.67 -3.26 -3.96
N LYS A 372 -37.65 -4.13 -4.98
CA LYS A 372 -37.91 -5.57 -4.86
C LYS A 372 -36.66 -6.41 -4.53
N GLY A 373 -35.48 -5.82 -4.56
CA GLY A 373 -34.19 -6.51 -4.38
C GLY A 373 -33.11 -5.92 -5.27
N ASP A 374 -31.86 -6.16 -4.90
CA ASP A 374 -30.70 -5.59 -5.59
C ASP A 374 -30.07 -6.59 -6.53
N LYS A 375 -29.40 -6.09 -7.57
CA LYS A 375 -28.72 -6.92 -8.55
C LYS A 375 -27.29 -6.47 -8.67
N ILE A 376 -26.34 -7.41 -8.68
CA ILE A 376 -24.95 -7.17 -9.04
C ILE A 376 -24.63 -8.05 -10.24
N ALA A 377 -23.94 -7.48 -11.23
CA ALA A 377 -23.58 -8.19 -12.42
C ALA A 377 -22.17 -7.85 -12.94
N ILE A 378 -21.41 -8.86 -13.36
CA ILE A 378 -20.20 -8.70 -14.19
C ILE A 378 -20.58 -8.97 -15.65
N TRP A 379 -20.15 -8.10 -16.55
CA TRP A 379 -20.42 -8.14 -17.99
C TRP A 379 -19.18 -8.63 -18.73
N THR A 380 -19.38 -9.49 -19.72
CA THR A 380 -18.31 -10.06 -20.57
C THR A 380 -18.55 -9.73 -22.04
N THR A 381 -17.51 -9.85 -22.86
CA THR A 381 -17.52 -9.33 -24.24
C THR A 381 -18.15 -10.28 -25.26
N ASP A 382 -17.98 -11.59 -25.09
CA ASP A 382 -18.50 -12.61 -26.00
C ASP A 382 -19.00 -13.83 -25.22
N TYR A 383 -20.27 -14.21 -25.40
CA TYR A 383 -20.80 -15.40 -24.74
C TYR A 383 -20.40 -16.72 -25.44
N GLU A 384 -19.87 -16.67 -26.65
CA GLU A 384 -19.45 -17.87 -27.40
C GLU A 384 -18.13 -18.44 -26.86
N ASN A 385 -17.30 -17.61 -26.23
CA ASN A 385 -16.11 -18.03 -25.49
C ASN A 385 -16.51 -18.70 -24.16
N LYS A 386 -17.05 -19.91 -24.26
CA LYS A 386 -17.61 -20.66 -23.11
C LYS A 386 -16.58 -20.88 -22.00
N ASP A 387 -15.33 -21.15 -22.35
CA ASP A 387 -14.27 -21.43 -21.39
C ASP A 387 -13.97 -20.21 -20.53
N ALA A 388 -13.79 -19.04 -21.16
CA ALA A 388 -13.61 -17.78 -20.44
C ALA A 388 -14.84 -17.44 -19.58
N VAL A 389 -16.04 -17.54 -20.14
CA VAL A 389 -17.28 -17.18 -19.42
C VAL A 389 -17.49 -18.05 -18.18
N VAL A 390 -17.29 -19.36 -18.29
CA VAL A 390 -17.44 -20.29 -17.15
C VAL A 390 -16.33 -20.10 -16.13
N HIS A 391 -15.09 -19.86 -16.57
CA HIS A 391 -13.96 -19.57 -15.67
C HIS A 391 -14.22 -18.29 -14.85
N ILE A 392 -14.57 -17.18 -15.52
CA ILE A 392 -14.93 -15.91 -14.87
C ILE A 392 -16.05 -16.12 -13.86
N GLY A 393 -17.08 -16.90 -14.21
CA GLY A 393 -18.18 -17.21 -13.30
C GLY A 393 -17.75 -17.93 -12.03
N ARG A 394 -16.87 -18.94 -12.15
CA ARG A 394 -16.36 -19.71 -11.00
C ARG A 394 -15.52 -18.85 -10.08
N VAL A 395 -14.55 -18.13 -10.63
CA VAL A 395 -13.68 -17.22 -9.86
C VAL A 395 -14.51 -16.14 -9.19
N TYR A 396 -15.47 -15.56 -9.90
CA TYR A 396 -16.34 -14.54 -9.33
C TYR A 396 -17.19 -15.07 -8.16
N LYS A 397 -17.78 -16.26 -8.31
CA LYS A 397 -18.52 -16.94 -7.23
C LYS A 397 -17.65 -17.17 -5.98
N GLU A 398 -16.43 -17.64 -6.18
CA GLU A 398 -15.45 -17.89 -5.12
C GLU A 398 -15.05 -16.60 -4.40
N ARG A 399 -14.71 -15.55 -5.15
CA ARG A 399 -14.29 -14.24 -4.59
C ARG A 399 -15.38 -13.57 -3.75
N LEU A 400 -16.63 -13.70 -4.15
CA LEU A 400 -17.75 -13.19 -3.36
C LEU A 400 -18.00 -14.02 -2.08
N GLY A 401 -17.41 -15.21 -1.96
CA GLY A 401 -17.68 -16.14 -0.87
C GLY A 401 -19.11 -16.68 -0.90
N VAL A 402 -19.70 -16.81 -2.10
CA VAL A 402 -21.03 -17.39 -2.26
C VAL A 402 -20.95 -18.89 -2.01
N PRO A 403 -21.80 -19.47 -1.14
CA PRO A 403 -21.71 -20.89 -0.81
C PRO A 403 -21.80 -21.78 -2.06
N PRO A 404 -21.06 -22.89 -2.14
CA PRO A 404 -21.02 -23.75 -3.34
C PRO A 404 -22.40 -24.21 -3.83
N LYS A 405 -23.35 -24.41 -2.90
CA LYS A 405 -24.74 -24.85 -3.19
C LYS A 405 -25.61 -23.79 -3.87
N VAL A 406 -25.22 -22.51 -3.83
CA VAL A 406 -25.98 -21.42 -4.46
C VAL A 406 -25.55 -21.29 -5.92
N ILE A 407 -26.49 -21.47 -6.84
CA ILE A 407 -26.22 -21.41 -8.29
C ILE A 407 -26.31 -19.96 -8.76
N ILE A 408 -25.30 -19.50 -9.48
CA ILE A 408 -25.31 -18.20 -10.16
C ILE A 408 -25.55 -18.44 -11.65
N GLY A 409 -26.35 -17.59 -12.30
CA GLY A 409 -26.73 -17.71 -13.70
C GLY A 409 -26.10 -16.67 -14.61
N TYR A 410 -25.72 -17.10 -15.81
CA TYR A 410 -25.26 -16.21 -16.88
C TYR A 410 -26.37 -15.97 -17.90
N GLN A 411 -26.60 -14.71 -18.26
CA GLN A 411 -27.62 -14.29 -19.21
C GLN A 411 -26.96 -13.55 -20.38
N SER A 412 -27.25 -13.96 -21.62
CA SER A 412 -26.77 -13.20 -22.78
C SER A 412 -27.53 -11.87 -22.90
N HIS A 413 -26.85 -10.84 -23.42
CA HIS A 413 -27.50 -9.54 -23.62
C HIS A 413 -28.60 -9.61 -24.69
N ALA A 414 -28.37 -10.35 -25.78
CA ALA A 414 -29.35 -10.57 -26.84
C ALA A 414 -30.66 -11.23 -26.34
N ASP A 415 -30.57 -12.27 -25.51
CA ASP A 415 -31.74 -12.97 -24.96
C ASP A 415 -32.50 -12.12 -23.92
N THR A 416 -31.82 -11.12 -23.36
CA THR A 416 -32.40 -10.19 -22.38
C THR A 416 -33.07 -9.00 -23.04
N ALA A 417 -32.49 -8.47 -24.14
CA ALA A 417 -32.99 -7.30 -24.86
C ALA A 417 -34.31 -7.55 -25.60
N THR A 418 -34.58 -8.79 -25.99
CA THR A 418 -35.74 -9.18 -26.80
C THR A 418 -36.99 -9.58 -25.98
N LYS A 419 -36.99 -9.34 -24.66
CA LYS A 419 -38.03 -9.90 -23.76
C LYS A 419 -39.17 -8.97 -23.38
N SER A 420 -40.37 -9.55 -23.34
CA SER A 420 -41.62 -8.97 -22.85
C SER A 420 -42.12 -9.57 -21.51
N GLY A 421 -41.36 -10.47 -20.87
CA GLY A 421 -41.74 -11.18 -19.63
C GLY A 421 -40.65 -11.23 -18.53
N SER A 422 -40.99 -11.72 -17.33
CA SER A 422 -40.19 -11.53 -16.10
C SER A 422 -39.01 -12.50 -15.86
N THR A 423 -38.85 -13.58 -16.63
CA THR A 423 -37.82 -14.61 -16.37
C THR A 423 -36.89 -14.83 -17.56
N THR A 424 -35.60 -14.50 -17.43
CA THR A 424 -34.55 -14.75 -18.45
C THR A 424 -33.94 -16.14 -18.29
N LYS A 425 -33.79 -16.90 -19.39
CA LYS A 425 -33.20 -18.25 -19.35
C LYS A 425 -31.68 -18.10 -19.22
N ASN A 426 -31.09 -18.79 -18.25
CA ASN A 426 -29.64 -18.77 -18.08
C ASN A 426 -28.99 -19.64 -19.16
N LYS A 427 -27.96 -19.10 -19.82
CA LYS A 427 -27.17 -19.79 -20.85
C LYS A 427 -26.10 -20.68 -20.23
N PHE A 428 -25.53 -20.22 -19.11
CA PHE A 428 -24.58 -20.98 -18.29
C PHE A 428 -24.92 -20.83 -16.80
N VAL A 429 -24.45 -21.76 -15.98
CA VAL A 429 -24.61 -21.75 -14.51
C VAL A 429 -23.31 -22.21 -13.83
N VAL A 430 -23.01 -21.66 -12.66
CA VAL A 430 -21.82 -22.00 -11.84
C VAL A 430 -22.13 -22.06 -10.34
#